data_AF-A0A5P2BNX4-F1
#
_entry.id   AF-A0A5P2BNX4-F1
#
_cell.length_a   1.000
_cell.length_b   1.000
_cell.length_c   1.000
_cell.angle_alpha   90.00
_cell.angle_beta   90.00
_cell.angle_gamma   90.00
#
_symmetry.space_group_name_H-M   'P 1'
#
loop_
_entity.id
_entity.type
_entity.pdbx_description
1 polymer ?
#
loop_
_entity_poly.entity_id
_entity_poly.type
_entity_poly.pdbx_seq_one_letter_code
_entity_poly.pdbx_strand_id
1 'polypeptide(L)'
;MSENALPAAKSARSERIAARTRGENWKKPPRRIETSECITCDSCLRSCPEEFGAIFDRGLDVIIIPELCSGCPACVLECPVDCIYVDEDWEATDASLWSHIDLSAGTS
;
A
#
# COMPACT_ATOMS: atom_id res chain seq x y z
N MET A 1 -0.36 -27.99 11.03
CA MET A 1 0.56 -26.92 11.46
C MET A 1 0.03 -25.63 10.86
N SER A 2 -0.91 -24.97 11.54
CA SER A 2 -1.44 -23.67 11.14
C SER A 2 -1.25 -22.75 12.33
N GLU A 3 -0.21 -21.94 12.28
CA GLU A 3 0.04 -20.94 13.32
C GLU A 3 -0.76 -19.68 12.98
N ASN A 4 -1.71 -19.40 13.86
CA ASN A 4 -2.67 -18.33 13.78
C ASN A 4 -1.99 -16.97 14.10
N ALA A 5 -1.39 -16.34 13.09
CA ALA A 5 -0.68 -15.05 13.22
C ALA A 5 -1.57 -13.79 13.04
N LEU A 6 -2.90 -13.97 12.90
CA LEU A 6 -3.79 -12.92 12.39
C LEU A 6 -4.11 -11.69 13.29
N PRO A 7 -4.09 -11.73 14.64
CA PRO A 7 -4.59 -10.57 15.41
C PRO A 7 -3.61 -9.40 15.50
N ALA A 8 -2.30 -9.64 15.56
CA ALA A 8 -1.29 -8.58 15.73
C ALA A 8 -0.98 -7.82 14.43
N ALA A 9 -1.09 -8.48 13.27
CA ALA A 9 -0.82 -7.85 11.97
C ALA A 9 -1.93 -6.84 11.58
N LYS A 10 -3.20 -7.16 11.87
CA LYS A 10 -4.35 -6.28 11.61
C LYS A 10 -4.36 -5.06 12.54
N SER A 11 -3.98 -5.21 13.81
CA SER A 11 -3.86 -4.07 14.73
C SER A 11 -2.79 -3.09 14.26
N ALA A 12 -1.63 -3.60 13.83
CA ALA A 12 -0.53 -2.77 13.35
C ALA A 12 -0.89 -1.96 12.08
N ARG A 13 -1.70 -2.50 11.16
CA ARG A 13 -2.21 -1.74 9.99
C ARG A 13 -3.10 -0.59 10.43
N SER A 14 -4.05 -0.87 11.33
CA SER A 14 -5.02 0.11 11.82
C SER A 14 -4.31 1.28 12.53
N GLU A 15 -3.28 0.98 13.32
CA GLU A 15 -2.43 1.98 13.96
C GLU A 15 -1.72 2.89 12.94
N ARG A 16 -1.16 2.33 11.87
CA ARG A 16 -0.52 3.13 10.81
C ARG A 16 -1.50 4.04 10.08
N ILE A 17 -2.74 3.57 9.84
CA ILE A 17 -3.79 4.38 9.23
C ILE A 17 -4.17 5.54 10.17
N ALA A 18 -4.38 5.26 11.46
CA ALA A 18 -4.73 6.28 12.45
C ALA A 18 -3.62 7.32 12.64
N ALA A 19 -2.35 6.87 12.70
CA ALA A 19 -1.20 7.75 12.88
C ALA A 19 -0.78 8.46 11.58
N ARG A 20 -1.16 7.92 10.42
CA ARG A 20 -0.71 8.38 9.08
C ARG A 20 0.82 8.41 8.98
N THR A 21 1.44 7.34 9.46
CA THR A 21 2.90 7.21 9.53
C THR A 21 3.36 5.86 9.02
N ARG A 22 4.56 5.85 8.44
CA ARG A 22 5.29 4.62 8.09
C ARG A 22 5.63 3.79 9.32
N GLY A 23 5.85 2.49 9.12
CA GLY A 23 6.39 1.62 10.15
C GLY A 23 7.82 2.04 10.54
N GLU A 24 8.07 2.20 11.84
CA GLU A 24 9.34 2.67 12.40
C GLU A 24 10.56 1.86 11.92
N ASN A 25 10.38 0.56 11.69
CA ASN A 25 11.44 -0.36 11.28
C ASN A 25 11.59 -0.53 9.76
N TRP A 26 10.83 0.21 8.93
CA TRP A 26 10.89 0.09 7.48
C TRP A 26 12.04 0.87 6.88
N LYS A 27 13.08 0.14 6.45
CA LYS A 27 14.32 0.72 5.89
C LYS A 27 14.24 1.04 4.40
N LYS A 28 13.32 0.40 3.67
CA LYS A 28 13.19 0.60 2.22
C LYS A 28 12.23 1.76 1.96
N PRO A 29 12.49 2.61 0.96
CA PRO A 29 11.52 3.60 0.51
C PRO A 29 10.23 2.92 0.02
N PRO A 30 9.10 3.64 0.00
CA PRO A 30 7.89 3.15 -0.63
C PRO A 30 8.09 2.91 -2.13
N ARG A 31 7.06 2.31 -2.72
CA ARG A 31 6.95 2.15 -4.17
C ARG A 31 5.94 3.16 -4.71
N ARG A 32 6.09 3.54 -5.97
CA ARG A 32 5.14 4.39 -6.70
C ARG A 32 4.76 3.72 -8.01
N ILE A 33 3.48 3.81 -8.36
CA ILE A 33 2.95 3.41 -9.67
C ILE A 33 3.08 4.61 -10.61
N GLU A 34 3.65 4.42 -11.80
CA GLU A 34 3.64 5.42 -12.85
C GLU A 34 2.30 5.40 -13.58
N THR A 35 1.45 6.39 -13.30
CA THR A 35 0.06 6.41 -13.75
C THR A 35 -0.04 6.43 -15.27
N SER A 36 0.91 7.04 -15.99
CA SER A 36 0.90 7.06 -17.46
C SER A 36 1.16 5.71 -18.12
N GLU A 37 1.71 4.75 -17.38
CA GLU A 37 2.07 3.40 -17.87
C GLU A 37 1.13 2.32 -17.32
N CYS A 38 0.45 2.61 -16.20
CA CYS A 38 -0.44 1.68 -15.55
C CYS A 38 -1.69 1.40 -16.39
N ILE A 39 -2.00 0.12 -16.56
CA ILE A 39 -3.18 -0.35 -17.30
C ILE A 39 -4.35 -0.76 -16.39
N THR A 40 -4.31 -0.38 -15.11
CA THR A 40 -5.37 -0.67 -14.11
C THR A 40 -5.81 -2.14 -14.09
N CYS A 41 -4.86 -3.08 -14.02
CA CYS A 41 -5.15 -4.53 -14.02
C CYS A 41 -5.29 -5.14 -12.61
N ASP A 42 -4.98 -4.36 -11.57
CA ASP A 42 -5.06 -4.69 -10.15
C ASP A 42 -4.22 -5.88 -9.67
N SER A 43 -3.28 -6.37 -10.47
CA SER A 43 -2.38 -7.45 -10.04
C SER A 43 -1.52 -7.02 -8.85
N CYS A 44 -1.02 -5.78 -8.88
CA CYS A 44 -0.28 -5.22 -7.76
C CYS A 44 -1.13 -5.15 -6.48
N LEU A 45 -2.39 -4.73 -6.57
CA LEU A 45 -3.34 -4.68 -5.45
C LEU A 45 -3.47 -6.04 -4.75
N ARG A 46 -3.71 -7.11 -5.53
CA ARG A 46 -3.86 -8.48 -5.01
C ARG A 46 -2.57 -9.06 -4.43
N SER A 47 -1.42 -8.62 -4.93
CA SER A 47 -0.10 -9.09 -4.47
C SER A 47 0.40 -8.40 -3.19
N CYS A 48 -0.16 -7.23 -2.86
CA CYS A 48 0.27 -6.46 -1.69
C CYS A 48 -0.11 -7.24 -0.42
N PRO A 49 0.84 -7.52 0.49
CA PRO A 49 0.53 -8.23 1.73
C PRO A 49 -0.60 -7.52 2.51
N GLU A 50 -1.61 -8.26 2.96
CA GLU A 50 -2.78 -7.69 3.66
C GLU A 50 -2.38 -6.90 4.92
N GLU A 51 -1.29 -7.31 5.59
CA GLU A 51 -0.73 -6.58 6.72
C GLU A 51 -0.31 -5.15 6.37
N PHE A 52 0.09 -4.90 5.12
CA PHE A 52 0.45 -3.58 4.63
C PHE A 52 -0.72 -2.91 3.93
N GLY A 53 -1.46 -3.64 3.07
CA GLY A 53 -2.62 -3.18 2.29
C GLY A 53 -2.41 -1.77 1.72
N ALA A 54 -1.24 -1.54 1.13
CA ALA A 54 -0.76 -0.20 0.80
C ALA A 54 -1.29 0.32 -0.54
N ILE A 55 -1.93 -0.53 -1.34
CA ILE A 55 -2.34 -0.22 -2.70
C ILE A 55 -3.85 -0.01 -2.72
N PHE A 56 -4.31 1.02 -3.42
CA PHE A 56 -5.72 1.39 -3.50
C PHE A 56 -6.10 1.63 -4.95
N ASP A 57 -7.24 1.09 -5.34
CA ASP A 57 -7.91 1.41 -6.59
C ASP A 57 -8.90 2.56 -6.34
N ARG A 58 -8.74 3.66 -7.07
CA ARG A 58 -9.60 4.85 -7.01
C ARG A 58 -10.56 4.90 -8.22
N GLY A 59 -10.66 3.82 -8.98
CA GLY A 59 -11.47 3.67 -10.20
C GLY A 59 -10.83 4.26 -11.44
N LEU A 60 -10.11 5.39 -11.33
CA LEU A 60 -9.37 6.00 -12.44
C LEU A 60 -7.88 5.65 -12.44
N ASP A 61 -7.32 5.41 -11.27
CA ASP A 61 -5.92 5.10 -11.07
C ASP A 61 -5.73 4.15 -9.89
N VAL A 62 -4.65 3.36 -9.95
CA VAL A 62 -4.18 2.54 -8.83
C VAL A 62 -2.97 3.23 -8.23
N ILE A 63 -3.00 3.46 -6.93
CA ILE A 63 -1.97 4.20 -6.20
C ILE A 63 -1.40 3.40 -5.05
N ILE A 64 -0.21 3.77 -4.59
CA ILE A 64 0.43 3.23 -3.39
C ILE A 64 0.48 4.32 -2.34
N ILE A 65 -0.03 4.04 -1.15
CA ILE A 65 0.04 4.92 0.03
C ILE A 65 1.39 4.71 0.69
N PRO A 66 2.31 5.69 0.63
CA PRO A 66 3.66 5.51 1.12
C PRO A 66 3.70 5.19 2.61
N GLU A 67 2.79 5.73 3.43
CA GLU A 67 2.71 5.46 4.86
C GLU A 67 2.39 3.99 5.18
N LEU A 68 1.78 3.28 4.25
CA LEU A 68 1.41 1.87 4.40
C LEU A 68 2.36 0.92 3.66
N CYS A 69 3.26 1.45 2.82
CA CYS A 69 4.15 0.65 1.99
C CYS A 69 5.50 0.37 2.66
N SER A 70 5.78 -0.90 2.98
CA SER A 70 7.08 -1.33 3.54
C SER A 70 8.25 -1.32 2.56
N GLY A 71 8.01 -1.03 1.28
CA GLY A 71 9.01 -1.09 0.21
C GLY A 71 9.35 -2.50 -0.28
N CYS A 72 8.57 -3.52 0.13
CA CYS A 72 8.70 -4.89 -0.38
C CYS A 72 8.48 -4.95 -1.91
N PRO A 73 9.07 -5.93 -2.63
CA PRO A 73 9.01 -5.97 -4.08
C PRO A 73 7.80 -6.73 -4.65
N ALA A 74 6.85 -7.21 -3.83
CA ALA A 74 5.77 -8.09 -4.28
C ALA A 74 4.96 -7.52 -5.46
N CYS A 75 4.57 -6.25 -5.37
CA CYS A 75 3.83 -5.56 -6.44
C CYS A 75 4.63 -5.40 -7.73
N VAL A 76 5.94 -5.19 -7.62
CA VAL A 76 6.84 -5.05 -8.79
C VAL A 76 6.89 -6.37 -9.56
N LEU A 77 6.97 -7.50 -8.84
CA LEU A 77 7.06 -8.83 -9.46
C LEU A 77 5.78 -9.26 -10.20
N GLU A 78 4.63 -8.70 -9.82
CA GLU A 78 3.32 -9.06 -10.36
C GLU A 78 2.77 -8.05 -11.38
N CYS A 79 3.48 -6.94 -11.63
CA CYS A 79 3.04 -5.92 -12.57
C CYS A 79 3.33 -6.38 -14.01
N PRO A 80 2.32 -6.60 -14.87
CA PRO A 80 2.53 -7.13 -16.23
C PRO A 80 3.14 -6.10 -17.20
N VAL A 81 3.25 -4.84 -16.79
CA VAL A 81 3.76 -3.73 -17.60
C VAL A 81 4.92 -2.99 -16.92
N ASP A 82 5.45 -3.55 -15.82
CA ASP A 82 6.63 -3.04 -15.11
C ASP A 82 6.58 -1.54 -14.68
N CYS A 83 5.37 -0.99 -14.45
CA CYS A 83 5.15 0.43 -14.15
C CYS A 83 5.34 0.83 -12.67
N ILE A 84 6.09 0.05 -11.87
CA ILE A 84 6.23 0.26 -10.42
C ILE A 84 7.69 0.48 -10.03
N TYR A 85 7.97 1.64 -9.44
CA TYR A 85 9.32 2.10 -9.13
C TYR A 85 9.55 2.29 -7.62
N VAL A 86 10.82 2.36 -7.20
CA VAL A 86 11.18 2.89 -5.87
C VAL A 86 10.93 4.39 -5.88
N ASP A 87 10.31 4.90 -4.81
CA ASP A 87 10.08 6.32 -4.62
C ASP A 87 10.96 6.84 -3.48
N GLU A 88 12.18 7.27 -3.83
CA GLU A 88 13.15 7.82 -2.86
C GLU A 88 12.71 9.19 -2.33
N ASP A 89 12.01 9.96 -3.16
CA ASP A 89 11.56 11.34 -2.90
C ASP A 89 10.06 11.40 -2.56
N TRP A 90 9.54 10.33 -1.96
CA TRP A 90 8.11 10.23 -1.64
C TRP A 90 7.68 11.33 -0.67
N GLU A 91 6.46 11.82 -0.91
CA GLU A 91 5.81 12.83 -0.08
C GLU A 91 4.64 12.23 0.69
N ALA A 92 4.25 12.89 1.78
CA ALA A 92 3.11 12.46 2.58
C ALA A 92 1.81 12.46 1.76
N THR A 93 0.97 11.45 2.00
CA THR A 93 -0.35 11.32 1.37
C THR A 93 -1.23 12.52 1.67
N ASP A 94 -1.87 13.05 0.63
CA ASP A 94 -2.76 14.20 0.74
C ASP A 94 -3.94 13.96 1.71
N ALA A 95 -4.34 15.01 2.43
CA ALA A 95 -5.39 14.94 3.44
C ALA A 95 -6.76 14.49 2.88
N SER A 96 -7.07 14.84 1.62
CA SER A 96 -8.32 14.41 0.98
C SER A 96 -8.35 12.90 0.76
N LEU A 97 -7.21 12.30 0.44
CA LEU A 97 -7.09 10.87 0.17
C LEU A 97 -7.20 10.04 1.46
N TRP A 98 -6.74 10.55 2.59
CA TRP A 98 -6.94 9.92 3.90
C TRP A 98 -8.40 9.69 4.25
N SER A 99 -9.30 10.60 3.83
CA SER A 99 -10.73 10.44 4.07
C SER A 99 -11.27 9.17 3.39
N HIS A 100 -10.76 8.82 2.21
CA HIS A 100 -11.15 7.59 1.50
C HIS A 100 -10.56 6.34 2.14
N ILE A 101 -9.29 6.42 2.58
CA ILE A 101 -8.60 5.32 3.26
C ILE A 101 -9.32 4.97 4.56
N ASP A 102 -9.65 5.97 5.37
CA ASP A 102 -10.34 5.80 6.66
C ASP A 102 -11.70 5.10 6.49
N LEU A 103 -12.44 5.40 5.42
CA LEU A 103 -13.71 4.74 5.09
C LEU A 103 -13.52 3.28 4.66
N SER A 104 -12.48 2.98 3.89
CA SER A 104 -12.18 1.62 3.41
C SER A 104 -11.61 0.71 4.50
N ALA A 105 -11.01 1.28 5.54
CA ALA A 105 -10.43 0.55 6.66
C ALA A 105 -11.49 -0.03 7.62
N GLY A 106 -12.72 0.50 7.60
CA GLY A 106 -13.82 0.09 8.46
C GLY A 106 -14.67 -1.09 7.96
N THR A 107 -14.36 -1.66 6.78
CA THR A 107 -15.21 -2.66 6.11
C THR A 107 -14.70 -4.11 6.19
N SER A 108 -13.79 -4.43 7.12
CA SER A 108 -13.27 -5.81 7.32
C SER A 108 -13.76 -6.49 8.58
#